data_AF-A0A6I1KDW9-F1
#
_entry.id   AF-A0A6I1KDW9-F1
#
_cell.length_a   1.000
_cell.length_b   1.000
_cell.length_c   1.000
_cell.angle_alpha   90.00
_cell.angle_beta   90.00
_cell.angle_gamma   90.00
#
_symmetry.space_group_name_H-M   'P 1'
#
loop_
_entity.id
_entity.type
_entity.pdbx_description
1 polymer ?
#
loop_
_entity_poly.entity_id
_entity_poly.type
_entity_poly.pdbx_seq_one_letter_code
_entity_poly.pdbx_strand_id
1 'polypeptide(L)' 'MDYFVIEVSEQEIKREKEKARELRRTMDHLVPIIRGGKSVRGNVAPACKECNFKKKYMLPIEWEEYLKSGKR' A
#
# COMPACT_ATOMS: atom_id res chain seq x y z
N MET A 1 24.94 27.11 -10.86
CA MET A 1 24.02 26.44 -9.92
C MET A 1 23.61 25.16 -10.62
N ASP A 2 24.47 24.16 -10.49
CA ASP A 2 24.38 22.93 -11.27
C ASP A 2 23.18 22.13 -10.80
N TYR A 3 22.22 21.93 -11.70
CA TYR A 3 21.08 21.07 -11.45
C TYR A 3 21.61 19.65 -11.35
N PHE A 4 21.57 19.09 -10.13
CA PHE A 4 21.87 17.69 -9.88
C PHE A 4 20.76 16.84 -10.51
N VAL A 5 20.93 16.51 -11.79
CA VAL A 5 20.04 15.59 -12.49
C VAL A 5 20.46 14.18 -12.05
N ILE A 6 19.64 13.56 -11.21
CA ILE A 6 19.80 12.15 -10.82
C ILE A 6 19.53 11.32 -12.08
N GLU A 7 20.56 10.75 -12.68
CA GLU A 7 20.42 9.81 -13.78
C GLU A 7 19.83 8.49 -13.24
N VAL A 8 18.51 8.34 -13.38
CA VAL A 8 17.81 7.11 -13.01
C VAL A 8 17.95 6.11 -14.15
N SER A 9 18.49 4.92 -13.87
CA SER A 9 18.63 3.85 -14.87
C SER A 9 17.25 3.37 -15.37
N GLU A 10 17.17 2.89 -16.61
CA GLU A 10 15.94 2.31 -17.16
C GLU A 10 15.41 1.13 -16.33
N GLN A 11 16.33 0.38 -15.71
CA GLN A 11 16.02 -0.74 -14.81
C GLN A 11 15.27 -0.26 -13.56
N GLU A 12 15.72 0.84 -12.94
CA GLU A 12 15.06 1.46 -11.79
C GLU A 12 13.64 1.92 -12.16
N ILE A 13 13.50 2.57 -13.32
CA ILE A 13 12.20 3.05 -13.84
C ILE A 13 11.23 1.89 -14.03
N LYS A 14 11.69 0.78 -14.63
CA LYS A 14 10.87 -0.41 -14.84
C LYS A 14 10.42 -1.01 -13.50
N ARG A 15 11.34 -1.16 -12.54
CA ARG A 15 11.06 -1.70 -11.20
C ARG A 15 10.00 -0.89 -10.47
N GLU A 16 10.12 0.44 -10.45
CA GLU A 16 9.15 1.30 -9.75
C GLU A 16 7.78 1.32 -10.45
N LYS A 17 7.74 1.23 -11.78
CA LYS A 17 6.48 1.07 -12.55
C LYS A 17 5.76 -0.24 -12.22
N GLU A 18 6.49 -1.34 -12.11
CA GLU A 18 5.92 -2.65 -11.76
C GLU A 18 5.37 -2.66 -10.33
N LYS A 19 6.12 -2.15 -9.36
CA LYS A 19 5.64 -1.97 -7.97
C LYS A 19 4.37 -1.12 -7.91
N ALA A 20 4.33 0.01 -8.63
CA ALA A 20 3.15 0.86 -8.67
C ALA A 20 1.94 0.14 -9.28
N ARG A 21 2.16 -0.67 -10.33
CA ARG A 21 1.09 -1.47 -10.96
C ARG A 21 0.55 -2.54 -10.01
N GLU A 22 1.43 -3.17 -9.24
CA GLU A 22 1.05 -4.16 -8.24
C GLU A 22 0.22 -3.56 -7.10
N LEU A 23 0.66 -2.42 -6.55
CA LEU A 23 -0.04 -1.70 -5.48
C LEU A 23 -1.42 -1.19 -5.91
N ARG A 24 -1.59 -0.82 -7.19
CA ARG A 24 -2.88 -0.36 -7.72
C ARG A 24 -3.88 -1.48 -8.00
N ARG A 25 -3.52 -2.75 -7.81
CA ARG A 25 -4.44 -3.87 -8.11
C ARG A 25 -5.69 -3.90 -7.24
N THR A 26 -5.62 -3.36 -6.03
CA THR A 26 -6.80 -3.24 -5.16
C THR A 26 -6.79 -1.92 -4.39
N MET A 27 -7.97 -1.52 -3.91
CA MET A 27 -8.12 -0.42 -2.97
C MET A 27 -8.48 -1.01 -1.60
N ASP A 28 -7.74 -0.61 -0.57
CA ASP A 28 -7.99 -0.97 0.82
C ASP A 28 -8.54 0.24 1.60
N HIS A 29 -9.42 -0.04 2.54
CA HIS A 29 -9.93 0.95 3.48
C HIS A 29 -9.13 0.88 4.78
N LEU A 30 -8.43 1.96 5.15
CA LEU A 30 -7.62 2.05 6.37
C LEU A 30 -8.42 1.64 7.59
N VAL A 31 -9.62 2.23 7.74
CA VAL A 31 -10.68 1.77 8.62
C VAL A 31 -11.69 1.00 7.77
N PRO A 32 -11.90 -0.31 8.01
CA PRO A 32 -12.87 -1.11 7.27
C PRO A 32 -14.30 -0.53 7.37
N ILE A 33 -15.08 -0.66 6.29
CA ILE A 33 -16.47 -0.18 6.24
C ILE A 33 -17.32 -0.79 7.36
N ILE A 34 -17.13 -2.09 7.63
CA ILE A 34 -17.86 -2.81 8.70
C ILE A 34 -17.52 -2.29 10.11
N ARG A 35 -16.44 -1.53 10.27
CA ARG A 35 -16.02 -0.88 11.51
C ARG A 35 -16.27 0.64 11.50
N GLY A 36 -17.16 1.11 10.63
CA GLY A 36 -17.55 2.52 10.55
C GLY A 36 -16.68 3.39 9.63
N GLY A 37 -15.76 2.79 8.88
CA GLY A 37 -14.97 3.49 7.87
C GLY A 37 -15.83 3.99 6.70
N LYS A 38 -15.47 5.14 6.13
CA LYS A 38 -16.17 5.74 4.98
C LYS A 38 -15.31 5.66 3.72
N SER A 39 -15.93 5.57 2.54
CA SER A 39 -15.23 5.61 1.25
C SER A 39 -14.85 7.05 0.88
N VAL A 40 -13.92 7.62 1.62
CA VAL A 40 -13.37 8.97 1.40
C VAL A 40 -11.87 8.90 1.11
N ARG A 41 -11.33 9.90 0.42
CA ARG A 41 -9.91 9.94 0.01
C ARG A 41 -8.93 9.71 1.17
N GLY A 42 -9.26 10.18 2.37
CA GLY A 42 -8.42 9.99 3.57
C GLY A 42 -8.47 8.59 4.19
N ASN A 43 -9.40 7.72 3.75
CA ASN A 43 -9.57 6.37 4.27
C ASN A 43 -9.28 5.28 3.23
N VAL A 44 -9.05 5.63 1.96
CA VAL A 44 -8.82 4.67 0.88
C VAL A 44 -7.38 4.78 0.39
N ALA A 45 -6.68 3.65 0.34
CA ALA A 45 -5.30 3.57 -0.12
C ALA A 45 -5.11 2.43 -1.14
N PRO A 46 -4.20 2.57 -2.12
CA PRO A 46 -3.83 1.47 -2.99
C PRO A 46 -3.12 0.38 -2.17
N ALA A 47 -3.51 -0.87 -2.37
CA ALA A 47 -2.90 -2.02 -1.73
C ALA A 47 -2.73 -3.17 -2.74
N CYS A 48 -1.65 -3.94 -2.59
CA CYS A 48 -1.53 -5.18 -3.35
C CYS A 48 -2.62 -6.18 -2.90
N LYS A 49 -2.96 -7.13 -3.77
CA LYS A 49 -4.03 -8.10 -3.53
C LYS A 49 -3.77 -8.96 -2.29
N GLU A 50 -2.53 -9.35 -2.07
CA GLU A 50 -2.13 -10.21 -0.96
C GLU A 50 -2.25 -9.50 0.39
N CYS A 51 -1.72 -8.27 0.52
CA CYS A 51 -1.84 -7.47 1.73
C CYS A 51 -3.31 -7.16 2.04
N ASN A 52 -4.11 -6.79 1.04
CA ASN A 52 -5.53 -6.50 1.24
C ASN A 52 -6.30 -7.75 1.76
N PHE A 53 -6.02 -8.92 1.18
CA PHE A 53 -6.61 -10.19 1.62
C PHE A 53 -6.17 -10.61 3.04
N LYS A 54 -4.93 -10.33 3.44
CA LYS A 54 -4.43 -10.63 4.79
C LYS A 54 -4.97 -9.64 5.83
N LYS A 55 -5.03 -8.34 5.49
CA LYS A 55 -5.52 -7.27 6.37
C LYS A 55 -6.99 -7.49 6.75
N LYS A 56 -7.83 -7.89 5.79
CA LYS A 56 -9.27 -8.13 6.00
C LYS A 56 -9.96 -6.94 6.70
N TYR A 57 -10.38 -7.16 7.94
CA TYR A 57 -11.10 -6.21 8.78
C TYR A 57 -10.25 -5.67 9.94
N MET A 58 -8.93 -5.88 9.89
CA MET A 58 -8.02 -5.33 10.89
C MET A 58 -7.93 -3.81 10.77
N LEU A 59 -7.93 -3.16 11.93
CA LEU A 59 -7.55 -1.76 12.08
C LEU A 59 -6.04 -1.62 11.93
N PRO A 60 -5.53 -0.40 11.67
CA PRO A 60 -4.10 -0.17 11.47
C PRO A 60 -3.22 -0.71 12.61
N ILE A 61 -3.67 -0.58 13.87
CA ILE A 61 -2.93 -1.08 15.03
C ILE A 61 -2.86 -2.61 15.09
N GLU A 62 -3.99 -3.29 14.83
CA GLU A 62 -4.06 -4.76 14.78
C GLU A 62 -3.22 -5.30 13.61
N TRP A 63 -3.21 -4.58 12.48
CA TRP A 63 -2.39 -4.92 11.32
C TRP A 63 -0.89 -4.75 11.61
N GLU A 64 -0.51 -3.69 12.32
CA GLU A 64 0.88 -3.49 12.75
C GLU A 64 1.35 -4.62 13.67
N GLU A 65 0.51 -5.04 14.61
CA GLU A 65 0.77 -6.20 15.47
C GLU A 65 0.90 -7.49 14.65
N TYR A 66 0.02 -7.72 13.68
CA TYR A 66 0.11 -8.87 12.76
C TYR A 66 1.45 -8.88 12.02
N LEU A 67 1.89 -7.73 11.47
CA LEU A 67 3.18 -7.63 10.78
C LEU A 67 4.36 -7.90 11.72
N LYS A 68 4.30 -7.39 12.95
CA LYS A 68 5.32 -7.65 13.99
C LYS A 68 5.36 -9.11 14.41
N SER A 69 4.22 -9.82 14.36
CA SER A 69 4.14 -11.24 14.73
C SER A 69 4.84 -12.20 13.76
N GLY A 70 5.33 -11.71 12.62
CA GLY A 70 6.08 -12.53 11.65
C GLY A 70 5.23 -13.54 10.88
N LYS A 71 3.91 -13.55 11.05
CA LYS A 71 2.94 -14.41 10.35
C LYS A 71 2.70 -13.98 8.89
N ARG A 72 3.77 -13.66 8.17
CA ARG A 72 3.72 -13.26 6.76
C ARG A 72 3.30 -14.44 5.89
#